data_AF-A0A925S576-F1
#
_entry.id   AF-A0A925S576-F1
#
_cell.length_a   1.000
_cell.length_b   1.000
_cell.length_c   1.000
_cell.angle_alpha   90.00
_cell.angle_beta   90.00
_cell.angle_gamma   90.00
#
_symmetry.space_group_name_H-M   'P 1'
#
loop_
_entity.id
_entity.type
_entity.pdbx_description
1 polymer ?
#
loop_
_entity_poly.entity_id
_entity_poly.type
_entity_poly.pdbx_seq_one_letter_code
_entity_poly.pdbx_strand_id
1 'polypeptide(L)'
;MRNVLKRNPISFPLACLAVAAMVGVSEASYWRSKNTLISLAEMGAARTNVQALAQSMLDAETGQRGYLLTKRKEYLQPYEKALKVIGESLKFLDGYYDGKDPDSAALLAKLHTLVNGKLSELSETLRLYDEGKMEAATQLVLSDIGKEKMEAVRQLTAELIARETANVAGGRKTIHDTLWLSRVGVTVLSVLSLMALFFYLRQTSALERQREEQRRLVQIERDRLEREVTQRTTQLTELADHLQTAREDERQRLARNLHDELGALLTSA
;
A
#
# COMPACT_ATOMS: atom_id res chain seq x y z
N MET A 1 -15.07 -43.05 -16.61
CA MET A 1 -15.29 -41.59 -16.49
C MET A 1 -13.94 -40.93 -16.22
N ARG A 2 -13.35 -40.28 -17.23
CA ARG A 2 -11.92 -39.95 -17.30
C ARG A 2 -11.76 -38.42 -17.36
N ASN A 3 -11.77 -37.74 -16.22
CA ASN A 3 -11.43 -36.32 -16.13
C ASN A 3 -10.09 -36.17 -15.41
N VAL A 4 -9.02 -36.32 -16.18
CA VAL A 4 -7.67 -35.90 -15.78
C VAL A 4 -7.68 -34.38 -15.84
N LEU A 5 -7.78 -33.72 -14.69
CA LEU A 5 -7.46 -32.29 -14.58
C LEU A 5 -5.97 -32.14 -14.93
N LYS A 6 -5.70 -31.83 -16.20
CA LYS A 6 -4.37 -31.39 -16.66
C LYS A 6 -3.90 -30.28 -15.71
N ARG A 7 -2.69 -30.42 -15.19
CA ARG A 7 -1.95 -29.37 -14.46
C ARG A 7 -1.94 -28.14 -15.37
N ASN A 8 -2.81 -27.17 -15.08
CA ASN A 8 -2.96 -26.01 -15.96
C ASN A 8 -1.75 -25.10 -15.70
N PRO A 9 -0.80 -24.98 -16.64
CA PRO A 9 0.43 -24.19 -16.46
C PRO A 9 0.15 -22.69 -16.27
N ILE A 10 -1.11 -22.30 -16.47
CA ILE A 10 -1.65 -20.96 -16.36
C ILE A 10 -1.86 -20.55 -14.89
N SER A 11 -2.00 -21.50 -13.95
CA SER A 11 -2.28 -21.21 -12.53
C SER A 11 -1.18 -20.41 -11.82
N PHE A 12 0.08 -20.75 -12.08
CA PHE A 12 1.25 -20.07 -11.51
C PHE A 12 1.43 -18.63 -12.02
N PRO A 13 1.44 -18.34 -13.34
CA PRO A 13 1.55 -16.97 -13.83
C PRO A 13 0.35 -16.12 -13.40
N LEU A 14 -0.85 -16.71 -13.26
CA LEU A 14 -2.04 -16.01 -12.79
C LEU A 14 -1.92 -15.59 -11.32
N ALA A 15 -1.31 -16.41 -10.47
CA ALA A 15 -1.01 -16.06 -9.08
C ALA A 15 0.04 -14.94 -8.97
N CYS A 16 1.10 -14.99 -9.79
CA CYS A 16 2.11 -13.91 -9.83
C CYS A 16 1.51 -12.59 -10.32
N LEU A 17 0.61 -12.64 -11.30
CA LEU A 17 -0.09 -11.46 -11.81
C LEU A 17 -1.01 -10.86 -10.74
N ALA A 18 -1.69 -11.68 -9.94
CA ALA A 18 -2.49 -11.23 -8.80
C ALA A 18 -1.65 -10.53 -7.72
N VAL A 19 -0.47 -11.06 -7.40
CA VAL A 19 0.48 -10.42 -6.45
C VAL A 19 1.01 -9.09 -7.01
N ALA A 20 1.38 -9.05 -8.29
CA ALA A 20 1.84 -7.82 -8.94
C ALA A 20 0.74 -6.74 -8.97
N ALA A 21 -0.51 -7.13 -9.23
CA ALA A 21 -1.66 -6.23 -9.16
C ALA A 21 -1.90 -5.71 -7.74
N MET A 22 -1.75 -6.56 -6.72
CA MET A 22 -1.88 -6.18 -5.31
C MET A 22 -0.81 -5.16 -4.91
N VAL A 23 0.45 -5.39 -5.28
CA VAL A 23 1.56 -4.45 -5.04
C VAL A 23 1.32 -3.12 -5.77
N GLY A 24 0.86 -3.16 -7.01
CA GLY A 24 0.54 -1.96 -7.79
C GLY A 24 -0.57 -1.12 -7.17
N VAL A 25 -1.64 -1.76 -6.67
CA VAL A 25 -2.73 -1.07 -5.97
C VAL A 25 -2.25 -0.51 -4.63
N SER A 26 -1.43 -1.25 -3.87
CA SER A 26 -0.91 -0.75 -2.59
C SER A 26 0.06 0.41 -2.76
N GLU A 27 0.95 0.36 -3.76
CA GLU A 27 1.87 1.44 -4.10
C GLU A 27 1.09 2.68 -4.55
N ALA A 28 0.15 2.54 -5.48
CA ALA A 28 -0.69 3.66 -5.93
C ALA A 28 -1.47 4.31 -4.76
N SER A 29 -1.92 3.50 -3.79
CA SER A 29 -2.56 3.99 -2.57
C SER A 29 -1.57 4.71 -1.64
N TYR A 30 -0.33 4.22 -1.52
CA TYR A 30 0.72 4.83 -0.72
C TYR A 30 1.17 6.19 -1.30
N TRP A 31 1.38 6.27 -2.62
CA TRP A 31 1.72 7.52 -3.31
C TRP A 31 0.60 8.57 -3.19
N ARG A 32 -0.69 8.16 -3.29
CA ARG A 32 -1.82 9.07 -3.06
C ARG A 32 -1.94 9.55 -1.62
N SER A 33 -1.58 8.72 -0.64
CA SER A 33 -1.56 9.10 0.77
C SER A 33 -0.46 10.11 1.11
N LYS A 34 0.70 10.04 0.44
CA LYS A 34 1.78 11.03 0.63
C LYS A 34 1.42 12.41 0.08
N ASN A 35 0.82 12.48 -1.12
CA ASN A 35 0.44 13.76 -1.72
C ASN A 35 -0.68 14.47 -0.93
N THR A 36 -1.54 13.72 -0.23
CA THR A 36 -2.57 14.30 0.64
C THR A 36 -2.02 14.83 1.96
N LEU A 37 -0.99 14.19 2.54
CA LEU A 37 -0.33 14.70 3.75
C LEU A 37 0.35 16.06 3.49
N ILE A 38 0.98 16.22 2.33
CA ILE A 38 1.63 17.48 1.94
C ILE A 38 0.59 18.59 1.74
N SER A 39 -0.50 18.31 1.03
CA SER A 39 -1.55 19.33 0.84
C SER A 39 -2.22 19.74 2.15
N LEU A 40 -2.48 18.81 3.08
CA LEU A 40 -2.99 19.13 4.42
C LEU A 40 -2.03 20.03 5.23
N ALA A 41 -0.72 19.79 5.13
CA ALA A 41 0.27 20.62 5.81
C ALA A 41 0.32 22.05 5.23
N GLU A 42 0.31 22.19 3.90
CA GLU A 42 0.27 23.51 3.25
C GLU A 42 -1.02 24.28 3.58
N MET A 43 -2.18 23.61 3.56
CA MET A 43 -3.46 24.21 3.96
C MET A 43 -3.45 24.67 5.42
N GLY A 44 -2.89 23.85 6.32
CA GLY A 44 -2.72 24.20 7.73
C GLY A 44 -1.81 25.42 7.93
N ALA A 45 -0.73 25.51 7.15
CA ALA A 45 0.15 26.67 7.13
C ALA A 45 -0.56 27.93 6.61
N ALA A 46 -1.33 27.84 5.53
CA ALA A 46 -2.12 28.96 5.01
C ALA A 46 -3.11 29.49 6.04
N ARG A 47 -3.89 28.59 6.67
CA ARG A 47 -4.81 28.97 7.76
C ARG A 47 -4.12 29.67 8.91
N THR A 48 -2.96 29.15 9.32
CA THR A 48 -2.16 29.75 10.41
C THR A 48 -1.70 31.16 10.05
N ASN A 49 -1.29 31.39 8.80
CA ASN A 49 -0.88 32.72 8.32
C ASN A 49 -2.07 33.70 8.22
N VAL A 50 -3.26 33.25 7.78
CA VAL A 50 -4.47 34.10 7.80
C VAL A 50 -4.84 34.50 9.22
N GLN A 51 -4.73 33.58 10.19
CA GLN A 51 -4.98 33.88 11.60
C GLN A 51 -3.92 34.83 12.19
N ALA A 52 -2.64 34.59 11.88
CA ALA A 52 -1.55 35.45 12.31
C ALA A 52 -1.68 36.88 11.76
N LEU A 53 -2.13 37.02 10.51
CA LEU A 53 -2.45 38.31 9.90
C LEU A 53 -3.56 39.03 10.68
N ALA A 54 -4.70 38.37 10.93
CA ALA A 54 -5.83 38.97 11.65
C ALA A 54 -5.44 39.38 13.09
N GLN A 55 -4.69 38.54 13.79
CA GLN A 55 -4.15 38.81 15.12
C GLN A 55 -3.21 40.03 15.08
N SER A 56 -2.29 40.06 14.13
CA SER A 56 -1.31 41.15 14.01
C SER A 56 -1.98 42.48 13.66
N MET A 57 -3.03 42.47 12.84
CA MET A 57 -3.82 43.69 12.58
C MET A 57 -4.44 44.25 13.87
N LEU A 58 -4.93 43.38 14.75
CA LEU A 58 -5.45 43.77 16.06
C LEU A 58 -4.34 44.30 16.98
N ASP A 59 -3.18 43.63 17.00
CA ASP A 59 -2.03 44.06 17.80
C ASP A 59 -1.49 45.42 17.33
N ALA A 60 -1.51 45.67 16.02
CA ALA A 60 -1.16 46.96 15.44
C ALA A 60 -2.11 48.08 15.89
N GLU A 61 -3.42 47.87 15.79
CA GLU A 61 -4.41 48.85 16.25
C GLU A 61 -4.32 49.08 17.78
N THR A 62 -4.10 48.00 18.55
CA THR A 62 -3.99 48.07 20.01
C THR A 62 -2.72 48.82 20.45
N GLY A 63 -1.58 48.53 19.83
CA GLY A 63 -0.32 49.22 20.10
C GLY A 63 -0.38 50.70 19.74
N GLN A 64 -0.97 51.01 18.58
CA GLN A 64 -1.18 52.39 18.14
C GLN A 64 -2.04 53.16 19.16
N ARG A 65 -3.21 52.64 19.55
CA ARG A 65 -4.08 53.27 20.55
C ARG A 65 -3.40 53.40 21.92
N GLY A 66 -2.65 52.38 22.35
CA GLY A 66 -1.89 52.42 23.59
C GLY A 66 -0.86 53.54 23.60
N TYR A 67 -0.15 53.75 22.49
CA TYR A 67 0.80 54.86 22.35
C TYR A 67 0.09 56.22 22.35
N LEU A 68 -1.00 56.38 21.59
CA LEU A 68 -1.78 57.63 21.57
C LEU A 68 -2.32 58.00 22.97
N LEU A 69 -2.74 57.01 23.75
CA LEU A 69 -3.31 57.22 25.08
C LEU A 69 -2.23 57.52 26.14
N THR A 70 -1.12 56.80 26.12
CA THR A 70 -0.12 56.83 27.20
C THR A 70 1.09 57.72 26.90
N LYS A 71 1.31 58.07 25.63
CA LYS A 71 2.51 58.76 25.12
C LYS A 71 3.83 58.00 25.33
N ARG A 72 3.79 56.75 25.81
CA ARG A 72 4.98 55.94 26.08
C ARG A 72 5.31 55.07 24.88
N LYS A 73 6.50 55.25 24.32
CA LYS A 73 6.98 54.50 23.13
C LYS A 73 6.99 52.99 23.33
N GLU A 74 7.08 52.51 24.57
CA GLU A 74 6.95 51.09 24.91
C GLU A 74 5.66 50.46 24.35
N TYR A 75 4.57 51.22 24.30
CA TYR A 75 3.28 50.75 23.77
C TYR A 75 3.26 50.65 22.24
N LEU A 76 4.27 51.16 21.54
CA LEU A 76 4.40 51.03 20.09
C LEU A 76 5.05 49.70 19.66
N GLN A 77 5.70 48.97 20.59
CA GLN A 77 6.35 47.69 20.26
C GLN A 77 5.40 46.64 19.63
N PRO A 78 4.15 46.46 20.09
CA PRO A 78 3.20 45.55 19.42
C PRO A 78 2.91 45.96 17.98
N TYR A 79 2.82 47.26 17.71
CA TYR A 79 2.62 47.79 16.35
C TYR A 79 3.79 47.48 15.43
N GLU A 80 5.02 47.75 15.87
CA GLU A 80 6.22 47.46 15.08
C GLU A 80 6.39 45.97 14.77
N LYS A 81 6.12 45.11 15.76
CA LYS A 81 6.15 43.64 15.59
C LYS A 81 5.06 43.18 14.61
N ALA A 82 3.86 43.72 14.75
CA ALA A 82 2.73 43.39 13.90
C ALA A 82 3.01 43.70 12.41
N LEU A 83 3.61 44.84 12.09
CA LEU A 83 3.96 45.20 10.71
C LEU A 83 4.82 44.13 10.03
N LYS A 84 5.79 43.58 10.76
CA LYS A 84 6.66 42.50 10.25
C LYS A 84 5.87 41.23 9.98
N VAL A 85 5.06 40.78 10.94
CA VAL A 85 4.26 39.56 10.82
C VAL A 85 3.21 39.68 9.71
N ILE A 86 2.58 40.86 9.56
CA ILE A 86 1.63 41.14 8.48
C ILE A 86 2.31 40.98 7.12
N GLY A 87 3.48 41.60 6.92
CA GLY A 87 4.22 41.50 5.66
C GLY A 87 4.67 40.07 5.34
N GLU A 88 5.15 39.33 6.34
CA GLU A 88 5.54 37.92 6.20
C GLU A 88 4.32 37.03 5.87
N SER A 89 3.19 37.24 6.54
CA SER A 89 1.95 36.48 6.32
C SER A 89 1.38 36.74 4.92
N LEU A 90 1.31 38.00 4.48
CA LEU A 90 0.83 38.35 3.13
C LEU A 90 1.73 37.72 2.06
N LYS A 91 3.05 37.83 2.19
CA LYS A 91 4.00 37.22 1.26
C LYS A 91 3.85 35.70 1.18
N PHE A 92 3.64 35.03 2.32
CA PHE A 92 3.37 33.60 2.33
C PHE A 92 2.06 33.27 1.59
N LEU A 93 1.00 34.02 1.87
CA LEU A 93 -0.31 33.81 1.26
C LEU A 93 -0.30 34.06 -0.25
N ASP A 94 0.46 35.05 -0.72
CA ASP A 94 0.67 35.31 -2.15
C ASP A 94 1.25 34.07 -2.84
N GLY A 95 2.33 33.50 -2.29
CA GLY A 95 2.93 32.28 -2.84
C GLY A 95 2.04 31.04 -2.70
N TYR A 96 1.19 30.99 -1.66
CA TYR A 96 0.27 29.87 -1.45
C TYR A 96 -0.88 29.86 -2.45
N TYR A 97 -1.47 31.02 -2.73
CA TYR A 97 -2.64 31.14 -3.61
C TYR A 97 -2.27 31.33 -5.09
N ASP A 98 -0.99 31.57 -5.42
CA ASP A 98 -0.51 31.64 -6.79
C ASP A 98 -0.82 30.34 -7.56
N GLY A 99 -1.54 30.48 -8.68
CA GLY A 99 -1.92 29.37 -9.55
C GLY A 99 -2.90 28.33 -8.99
N LYS A 100 -3.45 28.50 -7.76
CA LYS A 100 -4.37 27.51 -7.16
C LYS A 100 -5.84 27.73 -7.54
N ASP A 101 -6.44 28.80 -7.06
CA ASP A 101 -7.88 29.05 -7.19
C ASP A 101 -8.17 30.54 -7.44
N PRO A 102 -8.76 30.91 -8.59
CA PRO A 102 -8.96 32.31 -8.99
C PRO A 102 -9.77 33.14 -7.97
N ASP A 103 -10.79 32.53 -7.38
CA ASP A 103 -11.64 33.20 -6.39
C ASP A 103 -10.86 33.48 -5.09
N SER A 104 -10.02 32.54 -4.63
CA SER A 104 -9.21 32.74 -3.41
C SER A 104 -8.15 33.81 -3.64
N ALA A 105 -7.55 33.84 -4.84
CA ALA A 105 -6.65 34.91 -5.26
C ALA A 105 -7.37 36.28 -5.29
N ALA A 106 -8.62 36.33 -5.76
CA ALA A 106 -9.42 37.56 -5.74
C ALA A 106 -9.76 38.03 -4.30
N LEU A 107 -10.08 37.12 -3.39
CA LEU A 107 -10.28 37.43 -1.98
C LEU A 107 -8.99 37.93 -1.32
N LEU A 108 -7.86 37.29 -1.59
CA LEU A 108 -6.55 37.73 -1.10
C LEU A 108 -6.19 39.13 -1.62
N ALA A 109 -6.46 39.44 -2.90
CA ALA A 109 -6.22 40.78 -3.46
C ALA A 109 -7.07 41.87 -2.76
N LYS A 110 -8.35 41.57 -2.45
CA LYS A 110 -9.21 42.45 -1.65
C LYS A 110 -8.65 42.63 -0.24
N LEU A 111 -8.21 41.54 0.39
CA LEU A 111 -7.60 41.58 1.71
C LEU A 111 -6.33 42.44 1.75
N HIS A 112 -5.47 42.33 0.74
CA HIS A 112 -4.29 43.20 0.57
C HIS A 112 -4.68 44.68 0.55
N THR A 113 -5.69 45.03 -0.24
CA THR A 113 -6.14 46.43 -0.36
C THR A 113 -6.65 46.97 0.97
N LEU A 114 -7.42 46.18 1.71
CA LEU A 114 -7.94 46.58 3.02
C LEU A 114 -6.85 46.65 4.08
N VAL A 115 -5.95 45.68 4.13
CA VAL A 115 -4.82 45.66 5.07
C VAL A 115 -3.92 46.86 4.83
N ASN A 116 -3.50 47.11 3.58
CA ASN A 116 -2.67 48.26 3.24
C ASN A 116 -3.39 49.57 3.56
N GLY A 117 -4.67 49.69 3.19
CA GLY A 117 -5.47 50.86 3.49
C GLY A 117 -5.68 51.10 5.00
N LYS A 118 -5.64 50.05 5.82
CA LYS A 118 -5.72 50.14 7.29
C LYS A 118 -4.36 50.51 7.89
N LEU A 119 -3.27 49.91 7.42
CA LEU A 119 -1.92 50.25 7.86
C LEU A 119 -1.56 51.70 7.53
N SER A 120 -1.94 52.19 6.33
CA SER A 120 -1.74 53.60 5.97
C SER A 120 -2.49 54.56 6.90
N GLU A 121 -3.72 54.23 7.28
CA GLU A 121 -4.50 55.02 8.26
C GLU A 121 -3.81 55.03 9.64
N LEU A 122 -3.36 53.87 10.13
CA LEU A 122 -2.64 53.78 11.41
C LEU A 122 -1.34 54.61 11.37
N SER A 123 -0.56 54.48 10.30
CA SER A 123 0.70 55.23 10.15
C SER A 123 0.48 56.73 10.04
N GLU A 124 -0.57 57.17 9.34
CA GLU A 124 -0.90 58.59 9.20
C GLU A 124 -1.36 59.17 10.54
N THR A 125 -2.15 58.40 11.31
CA THR A 125 -2.57 58.81 12.65
C THR A 125 -1.37 59.00 13.58
N LEU A 126 -0.41 58.08 13.55
CA LEU A 126 0.82 58.18 14.32
C LEU A 126 1.66 59.40 13.90
N ARG A 127 1.78 59.65 12.58
CA ARG A 127 2.49 60.82 12.05
C ARG A 127 1.86 62.13 12.52
N LEU A 128 0.54 62.28 12.40
CA LEU A 128 -0.19 63.47 12.86
C LEU A 128 -0.03 63.69 14.37
N TYR A 129 -0.03 62.61 15.14
CA TYR A 129 0.18 62.65 16.58
C TYR A 129 1.59 63.12 16.94
N ASP A 130 2.62 62.56 16.30
CA ASP A 130 4.02 62.93 16.52
C ASP A 130 4.33 64.37 16.05
N GLU A 131 3.62 64.88 15.04
CA GLU A 131 3.67 66.29 14.60
C GLU A 131 2.94 67.27 15.54
N GLY A 132 2.34 66.79 16.64
CA GLY A 132 1.59 67.61 17.58
C GLY A 132 0.19 68.00 17.11
N LYS A 133 -0.29 67.45 15.99
CA LYS A 133 -1.63 67.70 15.42
C LYS A 133 -2.67 66.78 16.06
N MET A 134 -2.83 66.89 17.38
CA MET A 134 -3.68 66.00 18.19
C MET A 134 -5.13 65.95 17.71
N GLU A 135 -5.71 67.09 17.34
CA GLU A 135 -7.09 67.17 16.86
C GLU A 135 -7.28 66.40 15.55
N ALA A 136 -6.35 66.53 14.60
CA ALA A 136 -6.40 65.81 13.33
C ALA A 136 -6.21 64.29 13.53
N ALA A 137 -5.26 63.89 14.40
CA ALA A 137 -5.07 62.48 14.76
C ALA A 137 -6.33 61.89 15.42
N THR A 138 -6.98 62.64 16.31
CA THR A 138 -8.20 62.21 17.01
C THR A 138 -9.39 62.11 16.04
N GLN A 139 -9.56 63.06 15.13
CA GLN A 139 -10.60 63.01 14.10
C GLN A 139 -10.44 61.77 13.20
N LEU A 140 -9.21 61.41 12.83
CA LEU A 140 -8.95 60.23 12.01
C LEU A 140 -9.34 58.94 12.75
N VAL A 141 -9.01 58.81 14.04
CA VAL A 141 -9.42 57.67 14.87
C VAL A 141 -10.94 57.59 15.07
N LEU A 142 -11.60 58.75 15.22
CA LEU A 142 -13.04 58.85 15.44
C LEU A 142 -13.87 58.76 14.15
N SER A 143 -13.24 58.74 12.98
CA SER A 143 -13.94 58.73 11.68
C SER A 143 -14.72 57.44 11.38
N ASP A 144 -14.67 56.43 12.25
CA ASP A 144 -15.20 55.07 12.06
C ASP A 144 -14.66 54.29 10.84
N ILE A 145 -13.98 54.96 9.89
CA ILE A 145 -13.32 54.36 8.72
C ILE A 145 -12.40 53.22 9.15
N GLY A 146 -11.66 53.42 10.25
CA GLY A 146 -10.76 52.41 10.76
C GLY A 146 -11.46 51.17 11.31
N LYS A 147 -12.66 51.32 11.87
CA LYS A 147 -13.48 50.22 12.39
C LYS A 147 -14.11 49.44 11.24
N GLU A 148 -14.67 50.14 10.24
CA GLU A 148 -15.24 49.49 9.05
C GLU A 148 -14.21 48.67 8.29
N LYS A 149 -13.01 49.23 8.08
CA LYS A 149 -11.90 48.49 7.44
C LYS A 149 -11.49 47.25 8.23
N MET A 150 -11.38 47.36 9.55
CA MET A 150 -11.00 46.22 10.39
C MET A 150 -12.08 45.13 10.40
N GLU A 151 -13.35 45.51 10.38
CA GLU A 151 -14.46 44.56 10.25
C GLU A 151 -14.45 43.86 8.89
N ALA A 152 -14.20 44.60 7.81
CA ALA A 152 -14.03 44.01 6.47
C ALA A 152 -12.83 43.04 6.41
N VAL A 153 -11.70 43.37 7.07
CA VAL A 153 -10.55 42.46 7.21
C VAL A 153 -10.94 41.19 7.97
N ARG A 154 -11.69 41.30 9.08
CA ARG A 154 -12.19 40.13 9.83
C ARG A 154 -13.12 39.26 8.99
N GLN A 155 -14.01 39.87 8.22
CA GLN A 155 -14.93 39.14 7.34
C GLN A 155 -14.17 38.39 6.23
N LEU A 156 -13.25 39.05 5.54
CA LEU A 156 -12.45 38.42 4.48
C LEU A 156 -11.53 37.32 4.99
N THR A 157 -10.89 37.51 6.15
CA THR A 157 -10.06 36.47 6.77
C THR A 157 -10.91 35.26 7.19
N ALA A 158 -12.12 35.48 7.73
CA ALA A 158 -13.06 34.41 8.04
C ALA A 158 -13.56 33.68 6.77
N GLU A 159 -13.85 34.42 5.69
CA GLU A 159 -14.26 33.86 4.41
C GLU A 159 -13.15 32.99 3.79
N LEU A 160 -11.90 33.45 3.80
CA LEU A 160 -10.74 32.66 3.35
C LEU A 160 -10.60 31.37 4.17
N ILE A 161 -10.70 31.44 5.50
CA ILE A 161 -10.61 30.24 6.37
C ILE A 161 -11.77 29.28 6.11
N ALA A 162 -12.99 29.80 5.91
CA ALA A 162 -14.16 28.99 5.62
C ALA A 162 -14.03 28.27 4.27
N ARG A 163 -13.52 28.96 3.25
CA ARG A 163 -13.26 28.40 1.92
C ARG A 163 -12.20 27.31 1.95
N GLU A 164 -11.12 27.54 2.71
CA GLU A 164 -10.09 26.53 2.91
C GLU A 164 -10.66 25.27 3.60
N THR A 165 -11.52 25.47 4.59
CA THR A 165 -12.19 24.37 5.31
C THR A 165 -13.17 23.60 4.41
N ALA A 166 -13.90 24.31 3.54
CA ALA A 166 -14.81 23.70 2.58
C ALA A 166 -14.06 22.86 1.52
N ASN A 167 -12.93 23.37 1.02
CA ASN A 167 -12.05 22.63 0.10
C ASN A 167 -11.53 21.33 0.75
N VAL A 168 -11.19 21.37 2.04
CA VAL A 168 -10.82 20.17 2.81
C VAL A 168 -12.00 19.18 2.91
N ALA A 169 -13.21 19.64 3.22
CA ALA A 169 -14.38 18.76 3.38
C ALA A 169 -14.76 18.06 2.06
N GLY A 170 -14.71 18.78 0.94
CA GLY A 170 -14.90 18.23 -0.40
C GLY A 170 -13.84 17.19 -0.76
N GLY A 171 -12.56 17.49 -0.51
CA GLY A 171 -11.46 16.54 -0.74
C GLY A 171 -11.53 15.30 0.16
N ARG A 172 -11.96 15.45 1.42
CA ARG A 172 -12.00 14.38 2.43
C ARG A 172 -13.10 13.34 2.18
N LYS A 173 -14.18 13.72 1.49
CA LYS A 173 -15.23 12.80 1.06
C LYS A 173 -14.72 11.86 -0.04
N THR A 174 -13.98 12.39 -1.01
CA THR A 174 -13.27 11.61 -2.05
C THR A 174 -12.24 10.65 -1.45
N ILE A 175 -11.62 11.00 -0.31
CA ILE A 175 -10.63 10.16 0.38
C ILE A 175 -11.25 8.87 0.95
N HIS A 176 -12.43 8.93 1.57
CA HIS A 176 -13.04 7.73 2.16
C HIS A 176 -13.51 6.73 1.08
N ASP A 177 -14.12 7.23 0.02
CA ASP A 177 -14.65 6.36 -1.04
C ASP A 177 -13.52 5.67 -1.82
N THR A 178 -12.39 6.36 -2.01
CA THR A 178 -11.24 5.80 -2.74
C THR A 178 -10.43 4.80 -1.90
N LEU A 179 -10.29 5.04 -0.59
CA LEU A 179 -9.60 4.12 0.33
C LEU A 179 -10.41 2.83 0.56
N TRP A 180 -11.74 2.89 0.50
CA TRP A 180 -12.56 1.69 0.59
C TRP A 180 -12.44 0.82 -0.67
N LEU A 181 -12.42 1.44 -1.85
CA LEU A 181 -12.27 0.73 -3.13
C LEU A 181 -10.93 -0.01 -3.23
N SER A 182 -9.82 0.59 -2.79
CA SER A 182 -8.51 -0.08 -2.78
C SER A 182 -8.45 -1.22 -1.76
N ARG A 183 -9.06 -1.05 -0.58
CA ARG A 183 -9.10 -2.07 0.49
C ARG A 183 -9.97 -3.28 0.10
N VAL A 184 -11.09 -3.06 -0.58
CA VAL A 184 -11.91 -4.14 -1.15
C VAL A 184 -11.15 -4.87 -2.26
N GLY A 185 -10.43 -4.15 -3.13
CA GLY A 185 -9.62 -4.76 -4.18
C GLY A 185 -8.53 -5.69 -3.63
N VAL A 186 -7.79 -5.24 -2.61
CA VAL A 186 -6.72 -6.03 -1.97
C VAL A 186 -7.28 -7.26 -1.25
N THR A 187 -8.41 -7.14 -0.55
CA THR A 187 -9.03 -8.27 0.15
C THR A 187 -9.55 -9.32 -0.82
N VAL A 188 -10.21 -8.92 -1.91
CA VAL A 188 -10.68 -9.84 -2.96
C VAL A 188 -9.51 -10.57 -3.62
N LEU A 189 -8.44 -9.86 -4.00
CA LEU A 189 -7.26 -10.49 -4.61
C LEU A 189 -6.55 -11.46 -3.65
N SER A 190 -6.47 -11.13 -2.37
CA SER A 190 -5.87 -12.00 -1.35
C SER A 190 -6.67 -13.29 -1.18
N VAL A 191 -8.00 -13.19 -1.14
CA VAL A 191 -8.91 -14.36 -1.06
C VAL A 191 -8.79 -15.23 -2.31
N LEU A 192 -8.74 -14.63 -3.50
CA LEU A 192 -8.55 -15.37 -4.75
C LEU A 192 -7.20 -16.11 -4.79
N SER A 193 -6.13 -15.49 -4.28
CA SER A 193 -4.81 -16.10 -4.22
C SER A 193 -4.77 -17.29 -3.25
N LEU A 194 -5.36 -17.13 -2.05
CA LEU A 194 -5.50 -18.23 -1.08
C LEU A 194 -6.36 -19.38 -1.63
N MET A 195 -7.44 -19.06 -2.35
CA MET A 195 -8.29 -20.04 -2.99
C MET A 195 -7.53 -20.81 -4.09
N ALA A 196 -6.75 -20.11 -4.92
CA ALA A 196 -5.90 -20.74 -5.93
C ALA A 196 -4.84 -21.67 -5.29
N LEU A 197 -4.20 -21.25 -4.20
CA LEU A 197 -3.25 -22.08 -3.44
C LEU A 197 -3.94 -23.33 -2.86
N PHE A 198 -5.13 -23.17 -2.29
CA PHE A 198 -5.91 -24.28 -1.76
C PHE A 198 -6.26 -25.31 -2.84
N PHE A 199 -6.72 -24.85 -4.01
CA PHE A 199 -7.00 -25.74 -5.14
C PHE A 199 -5.72 -26.41 -5.66
N TYR A 200 -4.60 -25.68 -5.70
CA TYR A 200 -3.30 -26.23 -6.10
C TYR A 200 -2.87 -27.38 -5.18
N LEU A 201 -2.90 -27.17 -3.86
CA LEU A 201 -2.55 -28.20 -2.86
C LEU A 201 -3.49 -29.40 -2.92
N ARG A 202 -4.81 -29.15 -3.07
CA ARG A 202 -5.79 -30.23 -3.22
C ARG A 202 -5.54 -31.05 -4.49
N GLN A 203 -5.17 -30.39 -5.59
CA GLN A 203 -4.88 -31.05 -6.86
C GLN A 203 -3.61 -31.90 -6.77
N THR A 204 -2.54 -31.40 -6.13
CA THR A 204 -1.29 -32.17 -5.96
C THR A 204 -1.53 -33.42 -5.12
N SER A 205 -2.25 -33.30 -3.99
CA SER A 205 -2.58 -34.47 -3.16
C SER A 205 -3.47 -35.49 -3.89
N ALA A 206 -4.39 -35.03 -4.74
CA ALA A 206 -5.22 -35.93 -5.55
C ALA A 206 -4.39 -36.67 -6.63
N LEU A 207 -3.45 -35.98 -7.26
CA LEU A 207 -2.52 -36.56 -8.24
C LEU A 207 -1.56 -37.55 -7.59
N GLU A 208 -1.07 -37.27 -6.38
CA GLU A 208 -0.22 -38.18 -5.61
C GLU A 208 -0.94 -39.48 -5.28
N ARG A 209 -2.20 -39.41 -4.82
CA ARG A 209 -3.02 -40.60 -4.57
C ARG A 209 -3.18 -41.46 -5.83
N GLN A 210 -3.44 -40.87 -6.99
CA GLN A 210 -3.51 -41.63 -8.25
C GLN A 210 -2.17 -42.27 -8.62
N ARG A 211 -1.05 -41.59 -8.40
CA ARG A 211 0.29 -42.14 -8.66
C ARG A 211 0.61 -43.29 -7.72
N GLU A 212 0.22 -43.21 -6.46
CA GLU A 212 0.37 -44.28 -5.48
C GLU A 212 -0.45 -45.50 -5.89
N GLU A 213 -1.71 -45.33 -6.30
CA GLU A 213 -2.55 -46.42 -6.81
C GLU A 213 -1.92 -47.10 -8.04
N GLN A 214 -1.42 -46.32 -9.01
CA GLN A 214 -0.74 -46.87 -10.19
C GLN A 214 0.53 -47.64 -9.79
N ARG A 215 1.33 -47.12 -8.86
CA ARG A 215 2.53 -47.80 -8.36
C ARG A 215 2.17 -49.11 -7.67
N ARG A 216 1.10 -49.14 -6.86
CA ARG A 216 0.62 -50.36 -6.20
C ARG A 216 0.19 -51.41 -7.22
N LEU A 217 -0.57 -51.04 -8.25
CA LEU A 217 -0.97 -51.98 -9.30
C LEU A 217 0.24 -52.56 -10.04
N VAL A 218 1.22 -51.71 -10.39
CA VAL A 218 2.47 -52.17 -11.02
C VAL A 218 3.26 -53.09 -10.09
N GLN A 219 3.32 -52.80 -8.79
CA GLN A 219 3.98 -53.66 -7.80
C GLN A 219 3.28 -55.02 -7.68
N ILE A 220 1.95 -55.05 -7.59
CA ILE A 220 1.19 -56.31 -7.53
C ILE A 220 1.45 -57.18 -8.77
N GLU A 221 1.49 -56.57 -9.97
CA GLU A 221 1.77 -57.30 -11.20
C GLU A 221 3.22 -57.80 -11.24
N ARG A 222 4.18 -57.02 -10.73
CA ARG A 222 5.58 -57.44 -10.60
C ARG A 222 5.73 -58.63 -9.65
N ASP A 223 5.14 -58.55 -8.46
CA ASP A 223 5.17 -59.63 -7.48
C ASP A 223 4.54 -60.93 -8.03
N ARG A 224 3.48 -60.79 -8.83
CA ARG A 224 2.83 -61.92 -9.50
C ARG A 224 3.77 -62.57 -10.52
N LEU A 225 4.39 -61.78 -11.39
CA LEU A 225 5.34 -62.26 -12.38
C LEU A 225 6.57 -62.89 -11.73
N GLU A 226 7.09 -62.31 -10.64
CA GLU A 226 8.19 -62.89 -9.88
C GLU A 226 7.83 -64.26 -9.32
N ARG A 227 6.65 -64.43 -8.71
CA ARG A 227 6.17 -65.73 -8.23
C ARG A 227 6.05 -66.75 -9.36
N GLU A 228 5.53 -66.34 -10.52
CA GLU A 228 5.41 -67.23 -11.68
C GLU A 228 6.79 -67.64 -12.22
N VAL A 229 7.73 -66.70 -12.32
CA VAL A 229 9.12 -66.99 -12.70
C VAL A 229 9.76 -67.94 -11.70
N THR A 230 9.68 -67.67 -10.40
CA THR A 230 10.23 -68.56 -9.37
C THR A 230 9.63 -69.96 -9.46
N GLN A 231 8.31 -70.09 -9.62
CA GLN A 231 7.66 -71.39 -9.75
C GLN A 231 8.14 -72.15 -10.99
N ARG A 232 8.25 -71.48 -12.14
CA ARG A 232 8.79 -72.09 -13.37
C ARG A 232 10.25 -72.47 -13.24
N THR A 233 11.06 -71.64 -12.59
CA THR A 233 12.47 -71.96 -12.32
C THR A 233 12.57 -73.19 -11.43
N THR A 234 11.79 -73.28 -10.34
CA THR A 234 11.77 -74.45 -9.46
C THR A 234 11.36 -75.72 -10.22
N GLN A 235 10.29 -75.66 -11.02
CA GLN A 235 9.86 -76.79 -11.85
C GLN A 235 10.93 -77.24 -12.85
N LEU A 236 11.62 -76.30 -13.49
CA LEU A 236 12.71 -76.61 -14.43
C LEU A 236 13.92 -77.22 -13.70
N THR A 237 14.26 -76.71 -12.52
CA THR A 237 15.34 -77.27 -11.69
C THR A 237 15.01 -78.68 -11.23
N GLU A 238 13.77 -78.92 -10.77
CA GLU A 238 13.30 -80.26 -10.35
C GLU A 238 13.28 -81.25 -11.52
N LEU A 239 12.82 -80.82 -12.71
CA LEU A 239 12.88 -81.65 -13.93
C LEU A 239 14.31 -81.94 -14.37
N ALA A 240 15.22 -80.95 -14.30
CA ALA A 240 16.62 -81.13 -14.63
C ALA A 240 17.30 -82.12 -13.66
N ASP A 241 17.01 -82.00 -12.36
CA ASP A 241 17.49 -82.92 -11.32
C ASP A 241 16.98 -84.34 -11.57
N HIS A 242 15.66 -84.50 -11.81
CA HIS A 242 15.07 -85.80 -12.15
C HIS A 242 15.71 -86.46 -13.39
N LEU A 243 15.97 -85.69 -14.44
CA LEU A 243 16.64 -86.20 -15.65
C LEU A 243 18.10 -86.58 -15.37
N GLN A 244 18.79 -85.81 -14.53
CA GLN A 244 20.15 -86.13 -14.12
C GLN A 244 20.18 -87.44 -13.31
N THR A 245 19.32 -87.57 -12.29
CA THR A 245 19.22 -88.79 -11.48
C THR A 245 18.84 -89.99 -12.33
N ALA A 246 17.85 -89.88 -13.22
CA ALA A 246 17.46 -90.96 -14.11
C ALA A 246 18.62 -91.40 -15.03
N ARG A 247 19.39 -90.43 -15.54
CA ARG A 247 20.58 -90.72 -16.36
C ARG A 247 21.71 -91.38 -15.56
N GLU A 248 21.92 -90.96 -14.31
CA GLU A 248 22.90 -91.58 -13.40
C GLU A 248 22.49 -93.00 -13.02
N ASP A 249 21.21 -93.25 -12.73
CA ASP A 249 20.65 -94.57 -12.48
C ASP A 249 20.79 -95.49 -13.69
N GLU A 250 20.52 -94.98 -14.89
CA GLU A 250 20.67 -95.75 -16.13
C GLU A 250 22.16 -96.08 -16.38
N ARG A 251 23.07 -95.13 -16.15
CA ARG A 251 24.52 -95.39 -16.18
C ARG A 251 24.96 -96.44 -15.17
N GLN A 252 24.45 -96.39 -13.94
CA GLN A 252 24.76 -97.39 -12.92
C GLN A 252 24.20 -98.78 -13.28
N ARG A 253 22.99 -98.85 -13.84
CA ARG A 253 22.39 -100.09 -14.33
C ARG A 253 23.18 -100.67 -15.49
N LEU A 254 23.56 -99.85 -16.47
CA LEU A 254 24.40 -100.25 -17.59
C LEU A 254 25.77 -100.75 -17.11
N ALA A 255 26.40 -100.06 -16.16
CA ALA A 255 27.66 -100.50 -15.57
C ALA A 255 27.53 -101.83 -14.83
N ARG A 256 26.42 -102.06 -14.08
CA ARG A 256 26.13 -103.34 -13.42
C ARG A 256 25.91 -104.47 -14.44
N ASN A 257 25.06 -104.27 -15.44
CA ASN A 257 24.81 -105.27 -16.48
C ASN A 257 26.09 -105.62 -17.25
N LEU A 258 26.91 -104.62 -17.61
CA LEU A 258 28.23 -104.83 -18.22
C LEU A 258 29.16 -105.61 -17.29
N HIS A 259 29.17 -105.30 -16.00
CA HIS A 259 29.98 -106.02 -15.02
C HIS A 259 29.53 -107.47 -14.88
N ASP A 260 28.23 -107.75 -14.85
CA ASP A 260 27.67 -109.09 -14.76
C ASP A 260 27.93 -109.90 -16.04
N GLU A 261 27.77 -109.33 -17.23
CA GLU A 261 28.07 -109.99 -18.50
C GLU A 261 29.57 -110.29 -18.68
N LEU A 262 30.44 -109.35 -18.33
CA LEU A 262 31.89 -109.56 -18.36
C LEU A 262 32.35 -110.54 -17.28
N GLY A 263 31.77 -110.48 -16.08
CA GLY A 263 32.02 -111.41 -14.98
C GLY A 263 31.61 -112.84 -15.37
N ALA A 264 30.42 -113.00 -15.95
CA ALA A 264 29.95 -114.29 -16.46
C ALA A 264 30.90 -114.86 -17.53
N LEU A 265 31.37 -114.03 -18.47
CA LEU A 265 32.33 -114.45 -19.50
C LEU A 265 33.69 -114.87 -18.92
N LEU A 266 34.22 -114.14 -17.93
CA LEU A 266 35.52 -114.43 -17.31
C LEU A 266 35.52 -115.62 -16.35
N THR A 267 34.39 -115.97 -15.73
CA THR A 267 34.26 -117.21 -14.94
C THR A 267 33.99 -118.46 -15.78
N SER A 268 33.70 -118.29 -17.08
CA SER A 268 33.39 -119.37 -18.02
C SER A 268 34.56 -119.82 -18.90
N ALA A 269 35.76 -119.27 -18.66
CA ALA A 269 37.02 -119.61 -19.32
C ALA A 269 38.01 -120.25 -18.33
#